data_AF-A0A365QTN3-F1
#
_entry.id   AF-A0A365QTN3-F1
#
_cell.length_a   1.000
_cell.length_b   1.000
_cell.length_c   1.000
_cell.angle_alpha   90.00
_cell.angle_beta   90.00
_cell.angle_gamma   90.00
#
_symmetry.space_group_name_H-M   'P 1'
#
loop_
_entity.id
_entity.type
_entity.pdbx_description
1 polymer ?
#
loop_
_entity_poly.entity_id
_entity_poly.type
_entity_poly.pdbx_seq_one_letter_code
_entity_poly.pdbx_strand_id
1 'polypeptide(L)'
;MASRRALAGVRVHLSGSVPTTHADDICQFVKRLCAAIFNEGGAVIHGSHPSFIQPLEEAARAYIDAGGEVGALTLVRAEKFAATPEQIDDIERQREFAVVQVVPAEAEGEHGSELTPMRDWMAERSDVVVCVGGRWWDTNKARAGVPTELDAMLDLGKPGFVVAGFGGAISGYLNDHPGLLSSLQNGLSDVENRKIAHETSVESLVASIVNQLKRLPLVRRSVERGRNFRILALDGGGLRGTFTAAVLAKWDDMLRSGGGNSLVSHFDLVAGTSTGAILAIGLGLGIKPAHILGFYREKGPQIFPKDRSLKHWLRSKHESSTLRGLLQQVYGDRKLSDSSCRLVIPTVRAKHGQAEALVTPHSPDRTAFREIPAVDAALASSAAPTYFDESQWNGPIVPEVFLDGGVWANNPILPALAESVRHLKVPLDRIDVLSIGTLSSESDFTDSLGKGKAGWALHSVDLFFAAQQHGALLLAESFLGPTRHLRVNQQTPIEIKLDDAEAINEMAARGNEAGKDTFGSVRSRFLDGVHAPDWKRY
;
A
#
# COMPACT_ATOMS: atom_id res chain seq x y z
N MET A 1 -17.46 27.98 -7.79
CA MET A 1 -17.20 26.90 -6.80
C MET A 1 -17.80 25.63 -7.38
N ALA A 2 -16.99 24.63 -7.73
CA ALA A 2 -17.54 23.33 -8.08
C ALA A 2 -18.31 22.82 -6.85
N SER A 3 -19.57 22.41 -7.01
CA SER A 3 -20.36 21.82 -5.94
C SER A 3 -19.56 20.68 -5.31
N ARG A 4 -19.19 20.81 -4.04
CA ARG A 4 -18.45 19.77 -3.32
C ARG A 4 -19.41 18.59 -3.16
N ARG A 5 -19.15 17.50 -3.87
CA ARG A 5 -19.96 16.27 -3.77
C ARG A 5 -19.96 15.79 -2.31
N ALA A 6 -21.13 15.50 -1.77
CA ALA A 6 -21.30 15.39 -0.31
C ALA A 6 -20.74 14.09 0.28
N LEU A 7 -20.54 13.05 -0.54
CA LEU A 7 -19.96 11.77 -0.13
C LEU A 7 -18.54 11.57 -0.68
N ALA A 8 -17.88 12.63 -1.16
CA ALA A 8 -16.51 12.55 -1.69
C ALA A 8 -15.57 11.88 -0.69
N GLY A 9 -14.96 10.77 -1.12
CA GLY A 9 -14.03 9.97 -0.32
C GLY A 9 -14.67 8.96 0.63
N VAL A 10 -16.00 8.95 0.82
CA VAL A 10 -16.70 7.96 1.67
C VAL A 10 -16.73 6.60 0.99
N ARG A 11 -16.44 5.53 1.73
CA ARG A 11 -16.46 4.13 1.28
C ARG A 11 -17.56 3.37 2.01
N VAL A 12 -18.55 2.92 1.26
CA VAL A 12 -19.73 2.19 1.76
C VAL A 12 -19.53 0.70 1.52
N HIS A 13 -19.43 -0.09 2.58
CA HIS A 13 -19.51 -1.55 2.49
C HIS A 13 -20.96 -1.93 2.18
N LEU A 14 -21.22 -2.50 1.02
CA LEU A 14 -22.50 -3.12 0.73
C LEU A 14 -22.43 -4.60 1.09
N SER A 15 -23.04 -4.97 2.22
CA SER A 15 -23.11 -6.36 2.67
C SER A 15 -24.46 -6.95 2.26
N GLY A 16 -24.45 -8.01 1.46
CA GLY A 16 -25.71 -8.61 1.03
C GLY A 16 -25.56 -9.72 0.00
N SER A 17 -26.65 -10.46 -0.18
CA SER A 17 -26.84 -11.36 -1.32
C SER A 17 -28.33 -11.55 -1.58
N VAL A 18 -28.68 -11.94 -2.80
CA VAL A 18 -30.07 -12.21 -3.17
C VAL A 18 -30.56 -13.49 -2.46
N PRO A 19 -31.60 -13.40 -1.59
CA PRO A 19 -32.27 -14.55 -0.97
C PRO A 19 -33.23 -15.23 -1.97
N THR A 20 -34.02 -16.20 -1.51
CA THR A 20 -34.98 -16.92 -2.36
C THR A 20 -36.22 -16.11 -2.74
N THR A 21 -36.48 -14.99 -2.06
CA THR A 21 -37.62 -14.09 -2.27
C THR A 21 -37.14 -12.65 -2.53
N HIS A 22 -37.99 -11.78 -3.09
CA HIS A 22 -37.69 -10.35 -3.33
C HIS A 22 -36.41 -10.05 -4.12
N ALA A 23 -36.02 -10.96 -5.03
CA ALA A 23 -34.80 -10.82 -5.83
C ALA A 23 -34.77 -9.51 -6.64
N ASP A 24 -35.87 -9.20 -7.33
CA ASP A 24 -35.97 -8.01 -8.19
C ASP A 24 -35.87 -6.71 -7.38
N ASP A 25 -36.55 -6.65 -6.22
CA ASP A 25 -36.54 -5.48 -5.34
C ASP A 25 -35.14 -5.21 -4.79
N ILE A 26 -34.42 -6.26 -4.35
CA ILE A 26 -33.06 -6.15 -3.85
C ILE A 26 -32.09 -5.73 -4.96
N CYS A 27 -32.17 -6.33 -6.14
CA CYS A 27 -31.33 -5.94 -7.28
C CYS A 27 -31.55 -4.46 -7.65
N GLN A 28 -32.80 -4.01 -7.64
CA GLN A 28 -33.13 -2.62 -7.93
C GLN A 28 -32.66 -1.67 -6.81
N PHE A 29 -32.75 -2.09 -5.54
CA PHE A 29 -32.21 -1.36 -4.41
C PHE A 29 -30.69 -1.20 -4.51
N VAL A 30 -29.95 -2.29 -4.73
CA VAL A 30 -28.49 -2.29 -4.92
C VAL A 30 -28.10 -1.32 -6.04
N LYS A 31 -28.70 -1.47 -7.22
CA LYS A 31 -28.41 -0.63 -8.38
C LYS A 31 -28.63 0.86 -8.08
N ARG A 32 -29.79 1.22 -7.52
CA ARG A 32 -30.14 2.62 -7.23
C ARG A 32 -29.30 3.21 -6.09
N LEU A 33 -29.01 2.44 -5.06
CA LEU A 33 -28.16 2.87 -3.96
C LEU A 33 -26.73 3.17 -4.45
N CYS A 34 -26.14 2.26 -5.21
CA CYS A 34 -24.80 2.44 -5.79
C CYS A 34 -24.75 3.66 -6.69
N ALA A 35 -25.70 3.82 -7.62
CA ALA A 35 -25.78 5.00 -8.48
C ALA A 35 -25.86 6.31 -7.68
N ALA A 36 -26.66 6.35 -6.61
CA ALA A 36 -26.78 7.52 -5.75
C ALA A 36 -25.47 7.83 -4.99
N ILE A 37 -24.78 6.80 -4.49
CA ILE A 37 -23.48 6.94 -3.80
C ILE A 37 -22.42 7.48 -4.78
N PHE A 38 -22.32 6.92 -5.98
CA PHE A 38 -21.33 7.30 -6.98
C PHE A 38 -21.51 8.75 -7.45
N ASN A 39 -22.77 9.15 -7.70
CA ASN A 39 -23.11 10.53 -8.10
C ASN A 39 -22.72 11.57 -7.04
N GLU A 40 -22.74 11.17 -5.76
CA GLU A 40 -22.30 12.00 -4.63
C GLU A 40 -20.80 11.87 -4.31
N GLY A 41 -20.03 11.17 -5.15
CA GLY A 41 -18.58 11.03 -5.04
C GLY A 41 -18.12 9.97 -4.04
N GLY A 42 -19.03 9.18 -3.50
CA GLY A 42 -18.70 8.02 -2.67
C GLY A 42 -18.31 6.81 -3.50
N ALA A 43 -17.77 5.79 -2.83
CA ALA A 43 -17.42 4.51 -3.41
C ALA A 43 -18.12 3.36 -2.66
N VAL A 44 -18.29 2.23 -3.33
CA VAL A 44 -18.90 1.01 -2.78
C VAL A 44 -17.85 -0.10 -2.76
N ILE A 45 -17.80 -0.82 -1.65
CA ILE A 45 -16.99 -2.03 -1.47
C ILE A 45 -17.95 -3.21 -1.29
N HIS A 46 -17.75 -4.29 -2.03
CA HIS A 46 -18.57 -5.50 -1.94
C HIS A 46 -17.73 -6.76 -2.14
N GLY A 47 -18.07 -7.84 -1.45
CA GLY A 47 -17.48 -9.14 -1.73
C GLY A 47 -17.96 -9.68 -3.08
N SER A 48 -17.07 -10.20 -3.93
CA SER A 48 -17.33 -10.62 -5.32
C SER A 48 -18.21 -11.88 -5.44
N HIS A 49 -19.37 -11.90 -4.79
CA HIS A 49 -20.36 -12.97 -4.89
C HIS A 49 -21.28 -12.75 -6.12
N PRO A 50 -21.58 -13.78 -6.93
CA PRO A 50 -22.31 -13.62 -8.18
C PRO A 50 -23.66 -12.92 -8.09
N SER A 51 -24.36 -13.02 -6.94
CA SER A 51 -25.74 -12.53 -6.82
C SER A 51 -25.91 -11.02 -7.03
N PHE A 52 -24.90 -10.21 -6.77
CA PHE A 52 -24.98 -8.75 -6.94
C PHE A 52 -24.12 -8.23 -8.10
N ILE A 53 -23.37 -9.09 -8.80
CA ILE A 53 -22.47 -8.62 -9.87
C ILE A 53 -23.23 -7.85 -10.95
N GLN A 54 -24.36 -8.38 -11.43
CA GLN A 54 -25.16 -7.70 -12.46
C GLN A 54 -25.64 -6.29 -12.04
N PRO A 55 -26.39 -6.10 -10.91
CA PRO A 55 -26.84 -4.75 -10.54
C PRO A 55 -25.69 -3.79 -10.21
N LEU A 56 -24.55 -4.30 -9.72
CA LEU A 56 -23.35 -3.50 -9.48
C LEU A 56 -22.68 -3.06 -10.79
N GLU A 57 -22.54 -3.97 -11.75
CA GLU A 57 -21.99 -3.68 -13.08
C GLU A 57 -22.84 -2.63 -13.81
N GLU A 58 -24.16 -2.79 -13.81
CA GLU A 58 -25.07 -1.83 -14.45
C GLU A 58 -24.93 -0.41 -13.85
N ALA A 59 -24.81 -0.30 -12.52
CA ALA A 59 -24.61 0.99 -11.86
C ALA A 59 -23.22 1.58 -12.13
N ALA A 60 -22.17 0.75 -12.09
CA ALA A 60 -20.80 1.18 -12.31
C ALA A 60 -20.54 1.62 -13.75
N ARG A 61 -20.98 0.83 -14.74
CA ARG A 61 -20.85 1.20 -16.16
C ARG A 61 -21.59 2.49 -16.48
N ALA A 62 -22.83 2.65 -16.02
CA ALA A 62 -23.57 3.90 -16.21
C ALA A 62 -22.85 5.13 -15.61
N TYR A 63 -22.18 4.96 -14.46
CA TYR A 63 -21.37 6.02 -13.86
C TYR A 63 -20.10 6.31 -14.66
N ILE A 64 -19.40 5.28 -15.13
CA ILE A 64 -18.19 5.41 -15.97
C ILE A 64 -18.52 6.08 -17.30
N ASP A 65 -19.60 5.67 -17.97
CA ASP A 65 -20.07 6.25 -19.23
C ASP A 65 -20.43 7.75 -19.08
N ALA A 66 -20.82 8.17 -17.87
CA ALA A 66 -21.05 9.57 -17.52
C ALA A 66 -19.76 10.34 -17.15
N GLY A 67 -18.58 9.76 -17.35
CA GLY A 67 -17.28 10.34 -17.03
C GLY A 67 -16.80 10.07 -15.60
N GLY A 68 -17.42 9.12 -14.90
CA GLY A 68 -17.00 8.64 -13.59
C GLY A 68 -15.74 7.77 -13.65
N GLU A 69 -15.07 7.61 -12.51
CA GLU A 69 -13.90 6.74 -12.38
C GLU A 69 -14.30 5.31 -12.00
N VAL A 70 -13.61 4.31 -12.58
CA VAL A 70 -13.77 2.87 -12.29
C VAL A 70 -13.59 2.54 -10.80
N GLY A 71 -12.79 3.35 -10.07
CA GLY A 71 -12.54 3.20 -8.63
C GLY A 71 -13.74 3.48 -7.72
N ALA A 72 -14.90 3.86 -8.27
CA ALA A 72 -16.13 4.01 -7.49
C ALA A 72 -16.68 2.67 -6.98
N LEU A 73 -16.35 1.54 -7.63
CA LEU A 73 -16.69 0.20 -7.18
C LEU A 73 -15.43 -0.62 -6.90
N THR A 74 -15.37 -1.25 -5.73
CA THR A 74 -14.34 -2.23 -5.38
C THR A 74 -15.00 -3.58 -5.11
N LEU A 75 -14.58 -4.60 -5.86
CA LEU A 75 -14.96 -5.99 -5.64
C LEU A 75 -13.83 -6.72 -4.91
N VAL A 76 -14.15 -7.39 -3.82
CA VAL A 76 -13.18 -8.10 -2.99
C VAL A 76 -13.36 -9.60 -3.17
N ARG A 77 -12.29 -10.31 -3.51
CA ARG A 77 -12.30 -11.74 -3.81
C ARG A 77 -11.24 -12.45 -2.99
N ALA A 78 -11.62 -13.56 -2.36
CA ALA A 78 -10.65 -14.42 -1.68
C ALA A 78 -9.73 -15.10 -2.70
N GLU A 79 -8.46 -15.26 -2.38
CA GLU A 79 -7.41 -15.82 -3.26
C GLU A 79 -7.75 -17.21 -3.80
N LYS A 80 -8.39 -18.07 -3.00
CA LYS A 80 -8.88 -19.39 -3.44
C LYS A 80 -9.90 -19.34 -4.59
N PHE A 81 -10.54 -18.18 -4.80
CA PHE A 81 -11.46 -17.94 -5.92
C PHE A 81 -10.80 -17.12 -7.05
N ALA A 82 -9.47 -17.03 -7.08
CA ALA A 82 -8.68 -16.30 -8.06
C ALA A 82 -7.54 -17.17 -8.65
N ALA A 83 -7.71 -18.50 -8.63
CA ALA A 83 -6.65 -19.45 -8.97
C ALA A 83 -6.84 -20.13 -10.35
N THR A 84 -8.08 -20.38 -10.78
CA THR A 84 -8.33 -21.04 -12.08
C THR A 84 -8.32 -20.05 -13.24
N PRO A 85 -8.02 -20.47 -14.48
CA PRO A 85 -8.10 -19.60 -15.66
C PRO A 85 -9.46 -18.91 -15.80
N GLU A 86 -10.55 -19.61 -15.54
CA GLU A 86 -11.91 -19.05 -15.63
C GLU A 86 -12.16 -17.97 -14.57
N GLN A 87 -11.61 -18.16 -13.37
CA GLN A 87 -11.68 -17.18 -12.29
C GLN A 87 -10.84 -15.94 -12.60
N ILE A 88 -9.66 -16.13 -13.20
CA ILE A 88 -8.80 -15.03 -13.64
C ILE A 88 -9.50 -14.24 -14.76
N ASP A 89 -10.07 -14.90 -15.75
CA ASP A 89 -10.84 -14.25 -16.82
C ASP A 89 -12.05 -13.48 -16.26
N ASP A 90 -12.71 -14.01 -15.24
CA ASP A 90 -13.78 -13.31 -14.54
C ASP A 90 -13.30 -12.04 -13.83
N ILE A 91 -12.12 -12.11 -13.19
CA ILE A 91 -11.48 -10.94 -12.58
C ILE A 91 -11.14 -9.89 -13.65
N GLU A 92 -10.60 -10.29 -14.80
CA GLU A 92 -10.26 -9.34 -15.87
C GLU A 92 -11.51 -8.69 -16.48
N ARG A 93 -12.63 -9.42 -16.65
CA ARG A 93 -13.91 -8.80 -17.04
C ARG A 93 -14.42 -7.81 -16.00
N GLN A 94 -14.35 -8.16 -14.72
CA GLN A 94 -14.75 -7.28 -13.63
C GLN A 94 -13.91 -6.00 -13.56
N ARG A 95 -12.63 -6.07 -13.93
CA ARG A 95 -11.71 -4.92 -13.98
C ARG A 95 -12.12 -3.83 -14.99
N GLU A 96 -13.01 -4.15 -15.93
CA GLU A 96 -13.56 -3.15 -16.86
C GLU A 96 -14.49 -2.14 -16.18
N PHE A 97 -15.11 -2.51 -15.05
CA PHE A 97 -16.11 -1.67 -14.36
C PHE A 97 -15.88 -1.54 -12.84
N ALA A 98 -14.90 -2.24 -12.26
CA ALA A 98 -14.57 -2.17 -10.86
C ALA A 98 -13.07 -2.37 -10.60
N VAL A 99 -12.58 -1.90 -9.45
CA VAL A 99 -11.28 -2.35 -8.91
C VAL A 99 -11.48 -3.72 -8.26
N VAL A 100 -10.68 -4.71 -8.63
CA VAL A 100 -10.77 -6.07 -8.06
C VAL A 100 -9.59 -6.35 -7.12
N GLN A 101 -9.90 -6.51 -5.83
CA GLN A 101 -8.95 -6.76 -4.76
C GLN A 101 -8.94 -8.25 -4.41
N VAL A 102 -7.77 -8.89 -4.54
CA VAL A 102 -7.58 -10.29 -4.14
C VAL A 102 -6.96 -10.31 -2.75
N VAL A 103 -7.65 -10.93 -1.81
CA VAL A 103 -7.26 -11.01 -0.40
C VAL A 103 -6.87 -12.45 -0.07
N PRO A 104 -5.76 -12.69 0.64
CA PRO A 104 -5.38 -14.04 1.09
C PRO A 104 -6.52 -14.73 1.84
N ALA A 105 -6.64 -16.05 1.67
CA ALA A 105 -7.55 -16.88 2.47
C ALA A 105 -6.74 -17.65 3.53
N GLU A 106 -7.32 -17.88 4.71
CA GLU A 106 -6.72 -18.82 5.67
C GLU A 106 -6.68 -20.23 5.08
N ALA A 107 -5.68 -21.03 5.49
CA ALA A 107 -5.68 -22.48 5.25
C ALA A 107 -6.90 -23.12 5.94
N GLU A 108 -7.40 -24.25 5.42
CA GLU A 108 -8.59 -24.94 5.95
C GLU A 108 -8.52 -25.15 7.48
N GLY A 109 -9.21 -24.28 8.21
CA GLY A 109 -9.42 -24.35 9.66
C GLY A 109 -10.88 -24.69 10.00
N GLU A 110 -11.21 -24.73 11.29
CA GLU A 110 -12.56 -25.09 11.75
C GLU A 110 -13.66 -24.21 11.14
N HIS A 111 -14.44 -24.81 10.23
CA HIS A 111 -15.83 -24.47 9.85
C HIS A 111 -16.15 -22.96 9.72
N GLY A 112 -15.70 -22.34 8.62
CA GLY A 112 -16.21 -21.04 8.17
C GLY A 112 -15.30 -19.82 8.39
N SER A 113 -14.09 -20.03 8.94
CA SER A 113 -13.06 -18.99 9.11
C SER A 113 -12.39 -18.55 7.80
N GLU A 114 -12.55 -19.32 6.73
CA GLU A 114 -11.85 -19.12 5.44
C GLU A 114 -12.09 -17.76 4.77
N LEU A 115 -13.18 -17.05 5.12
CA LEU A 115 -13.51 -15.73 4.59
C LEU A 115 -13.27 -14.60 5.61
N THR A 116 -12.82 -14.91 6.82
CA THR A 116 -12.54 -13.91 7.87
C THR A 116 -11.55 -12.85 7.39
N PRO A 117 -10.40 -13.18 6.76
CA PRO A 117 -9.47 -12.16 6.26
C PRO A 117 -10.11 -11.19 5.26
N MET A 118 -11.00 -11.69 4.40
CA MET A 118 -11.71 -10.87 3.42
C MET A 118 -12.73 -9.94 4.10
N ARG A 119 -13.44 -10.41 5.13
CA ARG A 119 -14.39 -9.61 5.91
C ARG A 119 -13.67 -8.51 6.68
N ASP A 120 -12.58 -8.85 7.37
CA ASP A 120 -11.75 -7.90 8.12
C ASP A 120 -11.17 -6.84 7.17
N TRP A 121 -10.71 -7.26 5.99
CA TRP A 121 -10.25 -6.35 4.94
C TRP A 121 -11.33 -5.36 4.53
N MET A 122 -12.56 -5.83 4.25
CA MET A 122 -13.68 -4.96 3.87
C MET A 122 -14.06 -4.04 5.03
N ALA A 123 -14.07 -4.55 6.25
CA ALA A 123 -14.43 -3.82 7.44
C ALA A 123 -13.42 -2.69 7.71
N GLU A 124 -12.13 -2.99 7.79
CA GLU A 124 -11.04 -2.00 7.99
C GLU A 124 -10.99 -0.94 6.87
N ARG A 125 -11.42 -1.29 5.66
CA ARG A 125 -11.39 -0.41 4.49
C ARG A 125 -12.69 0.30 4.16
N SER A 126 -13.74 0.13 4.95
CA SER A 126 -15.00 0.86 4.76
C SER A 126 -15.21 1.87 5.88
N ASP A 127 -16.03 2.89 5.64
CA ASP A 127 -16.37 3.90 6.64
C ASP A 127 -17.76 3.66 7.24
N VAL A 128 -18.60 2.87 6.55
CA VAL A 128 -20.00 2.57 6.90
C VAL A 128 -20.44 1.30 6.18
N VAL A 129 -21.39 0.55 6.76
CA VAL A 129 -21.98 -0.65 6.12
C VAL A 129 -23.48 -0.49 5.87
N VAL A 130 -23.95 -1.03 4.75
CA VAL A 130 -25.38 -1.18 4.43
C VAL A 130 -25.66 -2.65 4.19
N CYS A 131 -26.52 -3.24 5.00
CA CYS A 131 -26.86 -4.66 4.99
C CYS A 131 -28.23 -4.90 4.39
N VAL A 132 -28.33 -5.80 3.39
CA VAL A 132 -29.60 -6.16 2.74
C VAL A 132 -29.62 -7.63 2.34
N GLY A 133 -30.76 -8.29 2.57
CA GLY A 133 -30.97 -9.69 2.17
C GLY A 133 -30.06 -10.67 2.90
N GLY A 134 -29.40 -11.55 2.15
CA GLY A 134 -28.52 -12.58 2.67
C GLY A 134 -29.13 -13.98 2.61
N ARG A 135 -28.28 -14.99 2.35
CA ARG A 135 -28.65 -16.42 2.34
C ARG A 135 -28.35 -17.10 3.67
N TRP A 136 -28.85 -18.33 3.81
CA TRP A 136 -28.46 -19.33 4.80
C TRP A 136 -28.97 -19.16 6.23
N TRP A 137 -29.68 -18.10 6.58
CA TRP A 137 -30.14 -17.91 7.96
C TRP A 137 -31.06 -19.01 8.47
N ASP A 138 -32.02 -19.44 7.65
CA ASP A 138 -32.99 -20.49 8.02
C ASP A 138 -32.37 -21.89 8.03
N THR A 139 -31.23 -22.08 7.36
CA THR A 139 -30.56 -23.37 7.22
C THR A 139 -29.33 -23.53 8.12
N ASN A 140 -28.57 -22.46 8.34
CA ASN A 140 -27.36 -22.42 9.17
C ASN A 140 -26.95 -20.96 9.47
N LYS A 141 -27.35 -20.46 10.65
CA LYS A 141 -27.04 -19.10 11.11
C LYS A 141 -25.54 -18.79 11.16
N ALA A 142 -24.70 -19.76 11.53
CA ALA A 142 -23.25 -19.58 11.63
C ALA A 142 -22.56 -19.34 10.27
N ARG A 143 -23.23 -19.67 9.16
CA ARG A 143 -22.72 -19.42 7.80
C ARG A 143 -23.29 -18.15 7.14
N ALA A 144 -24.17 -17.43 7.83
CA ALA A 144 -24.75 -16.20 7.30
C ALA A 144 -23.70 -15.08 7.25
N GLY A 145 -23.23 -14.74 6.04
CA GLY A 145 -22.17 -13.74 5.88
C GLY A 145 -22.59 -12.30 6.23
N VAL A 146 -23.85 -11.94 5.96
CA VAL A 146 -24.32 -10.55 6.13
C VAL A 146 -24.32 -10.10 7.60
N PRO A 147 -24.84 -10.88 8.57
CA PRO A 147 -24.69 -10.56 9.98
C PRO A 147 -23.23 -10.47 10.44
N THR A 148 -22.38 -11.42 10.04
CA THR A 148 -20.96 -11.39 10.42
C THR A 148 -20.24 -10.15 9.91
N GLU A 149 -20.53 -9.72 8.69
CA GLU A 149 -19.98 -8.48 8.11
C GLU A 149 -20.50 -7.21 8.80
N LEU A 150 -21.75 -7.23 9.28
CA LEU A 150 -22.31 -6.15 10.10
C LEU A 150 -21.58 -6.06 11.44
N ASP A 151 -21.47 -7.18 12.15
CA ASP A 151 -20.84 -7.23 13.47
C ASP A 151 -19.38 -6.76 13.41
N ALA A 152 -18.61 -7.24 12.43
CA ALA A 152 -17.22 -6.80 12.20
C ALA A 152 -17.10 -5.27 11.99
N MET A 153 -18.11 -4.62 11.39
CA MET A 153 -18.13 -3.18 11.24
C MET A 153 -18.50 -2.46 12.54
N LEU A 154 -19.49 -2.96 13.28
CA LEU A 154 -19.92 -2.38 14.55
C LEU A 154 -18.84 -2.50 15.62
N ASP A 155 -18.08 -3.60 15.66
CA ASP A 155 -16.96 -3.83 16.57
C ASP A 155 -15.81 -2.82 16.34
N LEU A 156 -15.63 -2.38 15.09
CA LEU A 156 -14.70 -1.29 14.74
C LEU A 156 -15.27 0.11 15.02
N GLY A 157 -16.46 0.21 15.63
CA GLY A 157 -17.12 1.48 15.91
C GLY A 157 -17.65 2.19 14.66
N LYS A 158 -17.95 1.45 13.59
CA LYS A 158 -18.40 2.02 12.31
C LYS A 158 -19.93 1.97 12.19
N PRO A 159 -20.57 2.98 11.59
CA PRO A 159 -22.02 3.00 11.41
C PRO A 159 -22.51 1.88 10.48
N GLY A 160 -23.69 1.36 10.78
CA GLY A 160 -24.40 0.36 9.98
C GLY A 160 -25.84 0.78 9.63
N PHE A 161 -26.34 0.26 8.52
CA PHE A 161 -27.74 0.37 8.11
C PHE A 161 -28.28 -1.02 7.83
N VAL A 162 -29.46 -1.33 8.38
CA VAL A 162 -30.13 -2.62 8.20
C VAL A 162 -31.37 -2.42 7.34
N VAL A 163 -31.46 -3.15 6.23
CA VAL A 163 -32.64 -3.21 5.36
C VAL A 163 -33.19 -4.64 5.40
N ALA A 164 -34.12 -4.87 6.33
CA ALA A 164 -34.73 -6.17 6.60
C ALA A 164 -36.08 -6.36 5.87
N GLY A 165 -36.69 -5.31 5.32
CA GLY A 165 -38.00 -5.35 4.68
C GLY A 165 -38.10 -6.30 3.49
N PHE A 166 -36.97 -6.61 2.84
CA PHE A 166 -36.89 -7.58 1.75
C PHE A 166 -36.61 -9.02 2.22
N GLY A 167 -36.52 -9.27 3.53
CA GLY A 167 -36.23 -10.57 4.11
C GLY A 167 -34.75 -10.96 4.04
N GLY A 168 -34.49 -12.27 3.98
CA GLY A 168 -33.14 -12.83 3.98
C GLY A 168 -32.48 -12.83 5.36
N ALA A 169 -31.17 -13.13 5.38
CA ALA A 169 -30.44 -13.35 6.61
C ALA A 169 -30.43 -12.16 7.57
N ILE A 170 -30.36 -10.94 7.05
CA ILE A 170 -30.37 -9.76 7.91
C ILE A 170 -31.72 -9.57 8.62
N SER A 171 -32.84 -9.95 7.98
CA SER A 171 -34.15 -9.91 8.62
C SER A 171 -34.26 -10.91 9.75
N GLY A 172 -33.74 -12.12 9.55
CA GLY A 172 -33.69 -13.13 10.59
C GLY A 172 -32.79 -12.71 11.76
N TYR A 173 -31.65 -12.09 11.47
CA TYR A 173 -30.73 -11.58 12.49
C TYR A 173 -31.38 -10.49 13.36
N LEU A 174 -32.09 -9.55 12.73
CA LEU A 174 -32.83 -8.51 13.42
C LEU A 174 -33.92 -9.09 14.35
N ASN A 175 -34.64 -10.12 13.91
CA ASN A 175 -35.67 -10.77 14.72
C ASN A 175 -35.09 -11.43 15.98
N ASP A 176 -33.91 -12.04 15.85
CA ASP A 176 -33.22 -12.69 16.97
C ASP A 176 -32.53 -11.67 17.90
N HIS A 177 -32.28 -10.45 17.43
CA HIS A 177 -31.56 -9.40 18.17
C HIS A 177 -32.37 -8.08 18.18
N PRO A 178 -33.43 -7.97 19.01
CA PRO A 178 -34.28 -6.77 19.06
C PRO A 178 -33.53 -5.47 19.41
N GLY A 179 -32.37 -5.57 20.07
CA GLY A 179 -31.51 -4.43 20.41
C GLY A 179 -30.61 -3.93 19.27
N LEU A 180 -30.52 -4.66 18.14
CA LEU A 180 -29.59 -4.37 17.05
C LEU A 180 -29.75 -2.95 16.48
N LEU A 181 -30.99 -2.48 16.32
CA LEU A 181 -31.26 -1.17 15.73
C LEU A 181 -30.74 0.00 16.58
N SER A 182 -30.58 -0.23 17.89
CA SER A 182 -30.03 0.75 18.81
C SER A 182 -28.50 0.80 18.81
N SER A 183 -27.84 -0.26 18.30
CA SER A 183 -26.37 -0.36 18.25
C SER A 183 -25.76 -0.02 16.88
N LEU A 184 -26.57 0.44 15.92
CA LEU A 184 -26.13 0.70 14.54
C LEU A 184 -25.18 1.90 14.37
N GLN A 185 -24.97 2.73 15.40
CA GLN A 185 -24.02 3.86 15.39
C GLN A 185 -24.19 4.85 14.22
N ASN A 186 -25.34 4.85 13.55
CA ASN A 186 -25.60 5.62 12.33
C ASN A 186 -26.26 6.99 12.58
N GLY A 187 -26.32 7.42 13.85
CA GLY A 187 -26.85 8.71 14.27
C GLY A 187 -28.37 8.86 14.11
N LEU A 188 -29.09 7.78 13.81
CA LEU A 188 -30.56 7.77 13.76
C LEU A 188 -31.14 7.30 15.10
N SER A 189 -32.35 7.74 15.40
CA SER A 189 -33.13 7.19 16.51
C SER A 189 -33.57 5.76 16.22
N ASP A 190 -33.89 5.00 17.27
CA ASP A 190 -34.41 3.64 17.15
C ASP A 190 -35.72 3.57 16.33
N VAL A 191 -36.53 4.63 16.37
CA VAL A 191 -37.77 4.74 15.55
C VAL A 191 -37.43 4.90 14.07
N GLU A 192 -36.46 5.75 13.74
CA GLU A 192 -35.99 5.94 12.36
C GLU A 192 -35.30 4.69 11.82
N ASN A 193 -34.48 4.03 12.63
CA ASN A 193 -33.86 2.76 12.26
C ASN A 193 -34.89 1.66 12.04
N ARG A 194 -35.93 1.55 12.88
CA ARG A 194 -37.07 0.64 12.63
C ARG A 194 -37.78 0.94 11.33
N LYS A 195 -38.00 2.23 11.02
CA LYS A 195 -38.63 2.64 9.76
C LYS A 195 -37.80 2.18 8.56
N ILE A 196 -36.48 2.43 8.56
CA ILE A 196 -35.59 1.98 7.48
C ILE A 196 -35.56 0.45 7.40
N ALA A 197 -35.47 -0.24 8.55
CA ALA A 197 -35.36 -1.68 8.60
C ALA A 197 -36.55 -2.40 7.98
N HIS A 198 -37.78 -1.88 8.13
CA HIS A 198 -39.00 -2.52 7.62
C HIS A 198 -39.59 -1.86 6.37
N GLU A 199 -38.96 -0.81 5.84
CA GLU A 199 -39.38 -0.18 4.58
C GLU A 199 -39.12 -1.11 3.39
N THR A 200 -40.02 -1.06 2.41
CA THR A 200 -39.95 -1.86 1.17
C THR A 200 -39.92 -1.00 -0.09
N SER A 201 -40.24 0.31 0.02
CA SER A 201 -40.06 1.25 -1.07
C SER A 201 -38.57 1.53 -1.31
N VAL A 202 -38.05 1.02 -2.44
CA VAL A 202 -36.66 1.21 -2.85
C VAL A 202 -36.28 2.70 -2.90
N GLU A 203 -37.16 3.56 -3.41
CA GLU A 203 -36.91 5.00 -3.51
C GLU A 203 -36.80 5.66 -2.13
N SER A 204 -37.72 5.33 -1.22
CA SER A 204 -37.72 5.81 0.17
C SER A 204 -36.46 5.38 0.92
N LEU A 205 -36.05 4.11 0.76
CA LEU A 205 -34.85 3.54 1.37
C LEU A 205 -33.58 4.24 0.89
N VAL A 206 -33.38 4.34 -0.42
CA VAL A 206 -32.19 4.97 -1.00
C VAL A 206 -32.10 6.43 -0.56
N ALA A 207 -33.20 7.18 -0.62
CA ALA A 207 -33.24 8.56 -0.18
C ALA A 207 -32.89 8.70 1.32
N SER A 208 -33.46 7.86 2.18
CA SER A 208 -33.23 7.91 3.63
C SER A 208 -31.78 7.59 3.98
N ILE A 209 -31.22 6.50 3.42
CA ILE A 209 -29.85 6.07 3.67
C ILE A 209 -28.86 7.12 3.16
N VAL A 210 -28.98 7.55 1.89
CA VAL A 210 -28.04 8.51 1.29
C VAL A 210 -28.09 9.86 2.00
N ASN A 211 -29.28 10.35 2.38
CA ASN A 211 -29.39 11.58 3.14
C ASN A 211 -28.72 11.49 4.52
N GLN A 212 -28.81 10.33 5.18
CA GLN A 212 -28.14 10.13 6.46
C GLN A 212 -26.62 9.99 6.29
N LEU A 213 -26.16 9.27 5.26
CA LEU A 213 -24.73 9.19 4.93
C LEU A 213 -24.09 10.57 4.77
N LYS A 214 -24.80 11.52 4.14
CA LYS A 214 -24.34 12.90 3.94
C LYS A 214 -24.24 13.71 5.25
N ARG A 215 -24.98 13.30 6.30
CA ARG A 215 -25.01 13.98 7.61
C ARG A 215 -23.98 13.41 8.57
N LEU A 216 -23.58 12.16 8.38
CA LEU A 216 -22.58 11.51 9.21
C LEU A 216 -21.20 12.19 9.01
N PRO A 217 -20.37 12.27 10.07
CA PRO A 217 -19.04 12.85 10.00
C PRO A 217 -18.02 11.90 9.34
N LEU A 218 -18.36 11.35 8.16
CA LEU A 218 -17.55 10.37 7.42
C LEU A 218 -16.51 11.03 6.52
N VAL A 219 -16.82 12.21 5.97
CA VAL A 219 -15.99 12.89 4.99
C VAL A 219 -14.73 13.47 5.65
N ARG A 220 -13.56 13.06 5.17
CA ARG A 220 -12.27 13.62 5.59
C ARG A 220 -11.78 14.62 4.55
N ARG A 221 -11.54 15.86 4.99
CA ARG A 221 -11.33 17.02 4.10
C ARG A 221 -10.20 16.87 3.07
N SER A 222 -9.24 15.97 3.29
CA SER A 222 -8.06 15.76 2.44
C SER A 222 -8.21 14.63 1.41
N VAL A 223 -9.35 13.94 1.35
CA VAL A 223 -9.55 12.78 0.49
C VAL A 223 -10.68 13.09 -0.50
N GLU A 224 -10.31 13.48 -1.72
CA GLU A 224 -11.28 13.83 -2.76
C GLU A 224 -11.80 12.62 -3.54
N ARG A 225 -11.16 11.45 -3.39
CA ARG A 225 -11.46 10.22 -4.15
C ARG A 225 -11.47 8.98 -3.25
N GLY A 226 -12.15 7.92 -3.69
CA GLY A 226 -12.24 6.64 -2.97
C GLY A 226 -10.94 5.81 -2.93
N ARG A 227 -9.91 6.18 -3.72
CA ARG A 227 -8.61 5.49 -3.76
C ARG A 227 -7.75 5.80 -2.54
N ASN A 228 -7.01 4.81 -2.05
CA ASN A 228 -5.99 5.00 -1.01
C ASN A 228 -4.70 5.61 -1.61
N PHE A 229 -3.99 6.39 -0.80
CA PHE A 229 -2.65 6.87 -1.07
C PHE A 229 -1.66 5.72 -0.99
N ARG A 230 -0.90 5.47 -2.06
CA ARG A 230 -0.02 4.31 -2.18
C ARG A 230 1.43 4.72 -2.00
N ILE A 231 2.11 4.07 -1.08
CA ILE A 231 3.54 4.24 -0.80
C ILE A 231 4.30 3.00 -1.27
N LEU A 232 5.38 3.20 -2.02
CA LEU A 232 6.40 2.19 -2.26
C LEU A 232 7.62 2.49 -1.39
N ALA A 233 7.97 1.61 -0.44
CA ALA A 233 9.11 1.76 0.44
C ALA A 233 10.21 0.73 0.11
N LEU A 234 11.42 1.20 -0.16
CA LEU A 234 12.55 0.37 -0.59
C LEU A 234 13.65 0.40 0.47
N ASP A 235 13.92 -0.77 1.07
CA ASP A 235 14.90 -0.90 2.14
C ASP A 235 16.35 -0.65 1.65
N GLY A 236 17.22 -0.25 2.57
CA GLY A 236 18.66 -0.19 2.37
C GLY A 236 19.31 -1.57 2.47
N GLY A 237 20.49 -1.73 1.84
CA GLY A 237 21.16 -3.04 1.80
C GLY A 237 22.32 -3.22 0.83
N GLY A 238 23.00 -2.15 0.38
CA GLY A 238 24.16 -2.26 -0.52
C GLY A 238 23.84 -2.99 -1.84
N LEU A 239 24.71 -3.91 -2.27
CA LEU A 239 24.52 -4.74 -3.46
C LEU A 239 23.30 -5.67 -3.37
N ARG A 240 22.76 -5.90 -2.17
CA ARG A 240 21.51 -6.65 -2.02
C ARG A 240 20.30 -5.94 -2.62
N GLY A 241 20.42 -4.65 -2.93
CA GLY A 241 19.47 -3.94 -3.81
C GLY A 241 19.28 -4.60 -5.18
N THR A 242 20.18 -5.49 -5.61
CA THR A 242 20.01 -6.34 -6.80
C THR A 242 18.73 -7.19 -6.72
N PHE A 243 18.41 -7.73 -5.54
CA PHE A 243 17.17 -8.48 -5.32
C PHE A 243 15.96 -7.57 -5.54
N THR A 244 15.95 -6.39 -4.90
CA THR A 244 14.88 -5.39 -5.02
C THR A 244 14.70 -4.94 -6.48
N ALA A 245 15.80 -4.66 -7.18
CA ALA A 245 15.80 -4.29 -8.59
C ALA A 245 15.22 -5.39 -9.47
N ALA A 246 15.52 -6.66 -9.19
CA ALA A 246 15.00 -7.80 -9.93
C ALA A 246 13.50 -8.02 -9.68
N VAL A 247 13.01 -7.86 -8.45
CA VAL A 247 11.58 -7.88 -8.14
C VAL A 247 10.84 -6.81 -8.95
N LEU A 248 11.31 -5.56 -8.88
CA LEU A 248 10.71 -4.44 -9.61
C LEU A 248 10.75 -4.63 -11.13
N ALA A 249 11.88 -5.13 -11.66
CA ALA A 249 12.01 -5.47 -13.08
C ALA A 249 11.05 -6.57 -13.50
N LYS A 250 10.84 -7.57 -12.64
CA LYS A 250 9.91 -8.66 -12.95
C LYS A 250 8.45 -8.19 -12.96
N TRP A 251 8.05 -7.36 -12.00
CA TRP A 251 6.70 -6.78 -12.00
C TRP A 251 6.47 -5.86 -13.20
N ASP A 252 7.44 -5.02 -13.56
CA ASP A 252 7.34 -4.15 -14.75
C ASP A 252 7.22 -4.95 -16.05
N ASP A 253 7.96 -6.06 -16.19
CA ASP A 253 7.85 -7.02 -17.31
C ASP A 253 6.46 -7.67 -17.39
N MET A 254 5.95 -8.14 -16.24
CA MET A 254 4.64 -8.80 -16.17
C MET A 254 3.48 -7.82 -16.40
N LEU A 255 3.61 -6.55 -15.98
CA LEU A 255 2.65 -5.50 -16.31
C LEU A 255 2.60 -5.23 -17.82
N ARG A 256 3.74 -5.14 -18.49
CA ARG A 256 3.79 -4.93 -19.95
C ARG A 256 3.13 -6.09 -20.71
N SER A 257 3.30 -7.31 -20.23
CA SER A 257 2.69 -8.51 -20.81
C SER A 257 1.16 -8.54 -20.64
N GLY A 258 0.56 -7.62 -19.86
CA GLY A 258 -0.88 -7.54 -19.58
C GLY A 258 -1.51 -6.14 -19.58
N GLY A 259 -0.86 -5.10 -20.13
CA GLY A 259 -1.39 -3.73 -20.21
C GLY A 259 -0.39 -2.66 -19.74
N GLY A 260 0.34 -2.08 -20.69
CA GLY A 260 1.56 -1.27 -20.50
C GLY A 260 1.44 0.03 -19.68
N ASN A 261 1.49 -0.10 -18.36
CA ASN A 261 1.61 1.01 -17.42
C ASN A 261 3.01 1.09 -16.81
N SER A 262 3.46 2.30 -16.46
CA SER A 262 4.73 2.53 -15.77
C SER A 262 4.57 2.16 -14.30
N LEU A 263 5.32 1.19 -13.77
CA LEU A 263 5.18 0.72 -12.38
C LEU A 263 5.10 1.85 -11.34
N VAL A 264 5.90 2.91 -11.52
CA VAL A 264 5.96 4.04 -10.59
C VAL A 264 4.69 4.92 -10.62
N SER A 265 3.94 4.95 -11.73
CA SER A 265 2.74 5.79 -11.84
C SER A 265 1.58 5.29 -10.97
N HIS A 266 1.71 4.10 -10.38
CA HIS A 266 0.74 3.57 -9.42
C HIS A 266 0.95 4.08 -7.99
N PHE A 267 2.07 4.73 -7.70
CA PHE A 267 2.43 5.17 -6.36
C PHE A 267 2.39 6.69 -6.22
N ASP A 268 1.80 7.17 -5.13
CA ASP A 268 1.74 8.59 -4.81
C ASP A 268 3.05 9.10 -4.21
N LEU A 269 3.82 8.20 -3.61
CA LEU A 269 5.10 8.45 -2.96
C LEU A 269 5.98 7.20 -3.02
N VAL A 270 7.26 7.39 -3.36
CA VAL A 270 8.30 6.37 -3.26
C VAL A 270 9.31 6.80 -2.21
N ALA A 271 9.60 5.94 -1.26
CA ALA A 271 10.61 6.15 -0.24
C ALA A 271 11.74 5.13 -0.39
N GLY A 272 12.97 5.55 -0.16
CA GLY A 272 14.13 4.69 -0.35
C GLY A 272 15.29 5.11 0.51
N THR A 273 15.92 4.14 1.17
CA THR A 273 17.14 4.35 1.96
C THR A 273 18.34 3.69 1.30
N SER A 274 19.48 4.37 1.22
CA SER A 274 20.73 3.82 0.67
C SER A 274 20.53 3.23 -0.74
N THR A 275 20.80 1.94 -0.95
CA THR A 275 20.50 1.25 -2.23
C THR A 275 19.03 1.44 -2.68
N GLY A 276 18.09 1.48 -1.74
CA GLY A 276 16.69 1.81 -1.96
C GLY A 276 16.49 3.25 -2.41
N ALA A 277 17.33 4.21 -1.97
CA ALA A 277 17.31 5.59 -2.45
C ALA A 277 17.73 5.69 -3.92
N ILE A 278 18.79 4.96 -4.31
CA ILE A 278 19.21 4.83 -5.71
C ILE A 278 18.03 4.31 -6.55
N LEU A 279 17.39 3.24 -6.11
CA LEU A 279 16.21 2.67 -6.79
C LEU A 279 15.05 3.68 -6.87
N ALA A 280 14.69 4.32 -5.75
CA ALA A 280 13.57 5.26 -5.66
C ALA A 280 13.77 6.48 -6.56
N ILE A 281 14.96 7.08 -6.54
CA ILE A 281 15.34 8.21 -7.40
C ILE A 281 15.32 7.79 -8.86
N GLY A 282 15.91 6.64 -9.20
CA GLY A 282 15.88 6.10 -10.57
C GLY A 282 14.45 5.92 -11.10
N LEU A 283 13.57 5.30 -10.32
CA LEU A 283 12.16 5.13 -10.66
C LEU A 283 11.44 6.48 -10.83
N GLY A 284 11.63 7.40 -9.89
CA GLY A 284 11.04 8.74 -9.94
C GLY A 284 11.50 9.55 -11.16
N LEU A 285 12.74 9.38 -11.58
CA LEU A 285 13.29 9.99 -12.80
C LEU A 285 12.92 9.24 -14.09
N GLY A 286 12.05 8.23 -14.02
CA GLY A 286 11.56 7.48 -15.18
C GLY A 286 12.56 6.46 -15.75
N ILE A 287 13.60 6.07 -15.00
CA ILE A 287 14.49 4.99 -15.40
C ILE A 287 13.75 3.66 -15.26
N LYS A 288 13.79 2.85 -16.33
CA LYS A 288 13.14 1.53 -16.33
C LYS A 288 13.77 0.61 -15.28
N PRO A 289 12.97 -0.15 -14.51
CA PRO A 289 13.49 -1.11 -13.53
C PRO A 289 14.56 -2.07 -14.09
N ALA A 290 14.38 -2.56 -15.32
CA ALA A 290 15.36 -3.40 -16.00
C ALA A 290 16.73 -2.73 -16.20
N HIS A 291 16.77 -1.42 -16.48
CA HIS A 291 18.04 -0.67 -16.59
C HIS A 291 18.70 -0.48 -15.22
N ILE A 292 17.90 -0.29 -14.16
CA ILE A 292 18.44 -0.22 -12.80
C ILE A 292 19.01 -1.58 -12.37
N LEU A 293 18.36 -2.69 -12.70
CA LEU A 293 18.91 -4.03 -12.50
C LEU A 293 20.22 -4.23 -13.29
N GLY A 294 20.29 -3.76 -14.53
CA GLY A 294 21.51 -3.76 -15.35
C GLY A 294 22.65 -3.00 -14.67
N PHE A 295 22.36 -1.82 -14.09
CA PHE A 295 23.34 -1.05 -13.30
C PHE A 295 23.96 -1.89 -12.17
N TYR A 296 23.16 -2.59 -11.35
CA TYR A 296 23.70 -3.44 -10.29
C TYR A 296 24.54 -4.60 -10.84
N ARG A 297 24.09 -5.24 -11.92
CA ARG A 297 24.81 -6.38 -12.53
C ARG A 297 26.14 -5.99 -13.15
N GLU A 298 26.18 -4.86 -13.85
CA GLU A 298 27.34 -4.44 -14.64
C GLU A 298 28.32 -3.57 -13.83
N LYS A 299 27.78 -2.73 -12.94
CA LYS A 299 28.55 -1.71 -12.20
C LYS A 299 28.77 -2.09 -10.74
N GLY A 300 27.99 -3.02 -10.17
CA GLY A 300 28.18 -3.50 -8.80
C GLY A 300 29.62 -3.91 -8.47
N PRO A 301 30.30 -4.72 -9.31
CA PRO A 301 31.70 -5.10 -9.10
C PRO A 301 32.68 -3.92 -9.15
N GLN A 302 32.32 -2.81 -9.81
CA GLN A 302 33.14 -1.59 -9.89
C GLN A 302 32.94 -0.71 -8.65
N ILE A 303 31.75 -0.73 -8.05
CA ILE A 303 31.43 -0.01 -6.82
C ILE A 303 32.10 -0.71 -5.61
N PHE A 304 32.16 -2.04 -5.63
CA PHE A 304 32.75 -2.87 -4.57
C PHE A 304 33.90 -3.75 -5.13
N PRO A 305 35.07 -3.17 -5.49
CA PRO A 305 36.19 -3.92 -6.04
C PRO A 305 36.86 -4.82 -4.99
N LYS A 306 37.38 -5.98 -5.44
CA LYS A 306 38.01 -6.99 -4.57
C LYS A 306 39.41 -6.63 -4.06
N ASP A 307 40.17 -5.80 -4.78
CA ASP A 307 41.61 -5.64 -4.52
C ASP A 307 41.93 -4.62 -3.43
N ARG A 308 42.56 -5.15 -2.36
CA ARG A 308 43.01 -4.40 -1.18
C ARG A 308 44.51 -4.15 -1.29
N SER A 309 44.92 -2.91 -1.59
CA SER A 309 46.28 -2.50 -1.22
C SER A 309 46.31 -2.20 0.29
N LEU A 310 47.35 -2.66 0.99
CA LEU A 310 47.56 -2.46 2.44
C LEU A 310 47.54 -0.98 2.88
N LYS A 311 47.51 -0.01 1.97
CA LYS A 311 47.40 1.43 2.25
C LYS A 311 45.99 1.89 2.65
N HIS A 312 44.95 1.07 2.49
CA HIS A 312 43.55 1.45 2.77
C HIS A 312 43.09 1.25 4.23
N TRP A 313 43.94 0.77 5.14
CA TRP A 313 43.53 0.52 6.54
C TRP A 313 43.17 1.80 7.33
N LEU A 314 43.52 2.98 6.81
CA LEU A 314 43.28 4.30 7.44
C LEU A 314 42.18 5.14 6.76
N ARG A 315 41.46 4.61 5.76
CA ARG A 315 40.39 5.32 5.02
C ARG A 315 39.13 4.45 4.89
N SER A 316 38.00 5.05 4.48
CA SER A 316 36.76 4.29 4.16
C SER A 316 37.05 3.18 3.14
N LYS A 317 36.26 2.10 3.16
CA LYS A 317 36.50 0.92 2.32
C LYS A 317 36.41 1.23 0.81
N HIS A 318 35.67 2.25 0.39
CA HIS A 318 35.44 2.59 -1.01
C HIS A 318 35.41 4.12 -1.24
N GLU A 319 36.05 4.59 -2.32
CA GLU A 319 35.97 6.00 -2.72
C GLU A 319 34.58 6.36 -3.27
N SER A 320 33.94 7.37 -2.68
CA SER A 320 32.63 7.88 -3.13
C SER A 320 32.66 8.47 -4.56
N SER A 321 33.86 8.72 -5.11
CA SER A 321 34.10 9.23 -6.47
C SER A 321 33.62 8.27 -7.56
N THR A 322 33.85 6.96 -7.39
CA THR A 322 33.43 5.92 -8.35
C THR A 322 31.91 5.82 -8.42
N LEU A 323 31.25 5.71 -7.26
CA LEU A 323 29.79 5.64 -7.21
C LEU A 323 29.16 6.93 -7.78
N ARG A 324 29.71 8.11 -7.47
CA ARG A 324 29.29 9.39 -8.05
C ARG A 324 29.35 9.36 -9.57
N GLY A 325 30.48 8.96 -10.16
CA GLY A 325 30.66 8.91 -11.61
C GLY A 325 29.68 7.95 -12.30
N LEU A 326 29.44 6.79 -11.68
CA LEU A 326 28.49 5.80 -12.20
C LEU A 326 27.03 6.27 -12.10
N LEU A 327 26.64 6.90 -10.98
CA LEU A 327 25.31 7.50 -10.84
C LEU A 327 25.12 8.69 -11.78
N GLN A 328 26.16 9.49 -12.03
CA GLN A 328 26.12 10.59 -13.01
C GLN A 328 25.84 10.07 -14.43
N GLN A 329 26.33 8.89 -14.81
CA GLN A 329 26.01 8.27 -16.10
C GLN A 329 24.52 7.88 -16.21
N VAL A 330 23.88 7.50 -15.10
CA VAL A 330 22.47 7.08 -15.07
C VAL A 330 21.52 8.26 -14.93
N TYR A 331 21.84 9.21 -14.04
CA TYR A 331 20.96 10.34 -13.71
C TYR A 331 21.25 11.59 -14.54
N GLY A 332 22.45 11.75 -15.06
CA GLY A 332 22.87 13.02 -15.67
C GLY A 332 22.76 14.18 -14.67
N ASP A 333 22.48 15.37 -15.18
CA ASP A 333 22.38 16.61 -14.39
C ASP A 333 20.98 16.83 -13.77
N ARG A 334 20.15 15.78 -13.71
CA ARG A 334 18.79 15.86 -13.16
C ARG A 334 18.81 16.13 -11.67
N LYS A 335 17.82 16.87 -11.20
CA LYS A 335 17.59 17.20 -9.80
C LYS A 335 16.59 16.25 -9.18
N LEU A 336 16.56 16.18 -7.86
CA LEU A 336 15.55 15.41 -7.13
C LEU A 336 14.12 15.85 -7.49
N SER A 337 13.91 17.16 -7.70
CA SER A 337 12.62 17.75 -8.08
C SER A 337 12.15 17.42 -9.51
N ASP A 338 12.99 16.84 -10.35
CA ASP A 338 12.60 16.39 -11.69
C ASP A 338 11.72 15.12 -11.66
N SER A 339 11.68 14.44 -10.52
CA SER A 339 10.92 13.21 -10.30
C SER A 339 9.44 13.34 -10.62
N SER A 340 8.88 12.36 -11.35
CA SER A 340 7.45 12.24 -11.63
C SER A 340 6.64 11.82 -10.40
N CYS A 341 7.27 11.23 -9.40
CA CYS A 341 6.65 10.81 -8.13
C CYS A 341 7.25 11.59 -6.96
N ARG A 342 6.51 11.69 -5.85
CA ARG A 342 7.06 12.22 -4.60
C ARG A 342 8.13 11.28 -4.07
N LEU A 343 9.27 11.82 -3.65
CA LEU A 343 10.37 11.06 -3.09
C LEU A 343 10.60 11.40 -1.62
N VAL A 344 10.88 10.38 -0.81
CA VAL A 344 11.36 10.49 0.57
C VAL A 344 12.64 9.70 0.71
N ILE A 345 13.77 10.38 0.90
CA ILE A 345 15.11 9.78 0.92
C ILE A 345 15.76 10.04 2.28
N PRO A 346 15.69 9.09 3.23
CA PRO A 346 16.30 9.25 4.55
C PRO A 346 17.81 9.41 4.50
N THR A 347 18.36 10.25 5.37
CA THR A 347 19.79 10.52 5.55
C THR A 347 20.05 11.01 6.99
N VAL A 348 21.31 11.22 7.35
CA VAL A 348 21.71 11.86 8.62
C VAL A 348 22.57 13.08 8.33
N ARG A 349 22.23 14.25 8.89
CA ARG A 349 23.11 15.42 8.87
C ARG A 349 24.29 15.21 9.82
N ALA A 350 25.50 15.11 9.28
CA ALA A 350 26.70 14.70 10.02
C ALA A 350 27.07 15.65 11.16
N LYS A 351 26.95 16.96 10.96
CA LYS A 351 27.38 18.00 11.93
C LYS A 351 26.73 17.86 13.31
N HIS A 352 25.53 17.26 13.38
CA HIS A 352 24.77 17.11 14.62
C HIS A 352 24.24 15.68 14.85
N GLY A 353 24.52 14.74 13.95
CA GLY A 353 23.96 13.39 14.00
C GLY A 353 22.43 13.37 13.95
N GLN A 354 21.83 14.31 13.20
CA GLN A 354 20.37 14.48 13.15
C GLN A 354 19.77 13.71 11.99
N ALA A 355 18.72 12.94 12.28
CA ALA A 355 17.88 12.31 11.26
C ALA A 355 17.26 13.37 10.34
N GLU A 356 17.27 13.10 9.04
CA GLU A 356 16.72 13.98 8.01
C GLU A 356 16.13 13.17 6.86
N ALA A 357 15.18 13.75 6.13
CA ALA A 357 14.69 13.19 4.87
C ALA A 357 14.84 14.21 3.74
N LEU A 358 15.61 13.85 2.71
CA LEU A 358 15.65 14.61 1.47
C LEU A 358 14.36 14.30 0.71
N VAL A 359 13.51 15.31 0.58
CA VAL A 359 12.19 15.16 -0.03
C VAL A 359 12.05 16.00 -1.28
N THR A 360 11.27 15.50 -2.23
CA THR A 360 10.74 16.36 -3.28
C THR A 360 9.85 17.47 -2.67
N PRO A 361 9.59 18.58 -3.39
CA PRO A 361 8.78 19.69 -2.89
C PRO A 361 7.32 19.37 -2.53
N HIS A 362 7.06 18.73 -1.39
CA HIS A 362 5.73 18.21 -1.02
C HIS A 362 4.70 19.28 -0.69
N SER A 363 5.15 20.42 -0.17
CA SER A 363 4.34 21.56 0.23
C SER A 363 5.16 22.85 0.13
N PRO A 364 4.52 24.05 0.16
CA PRO A 364 5.24 25.32 0.06
C PRO A 364 6.35 25.53 1.11
N ASP A 365 6.21 24.92 2.28
CA ASP A 365 7.16 24.96 3.40
C ASP A 365 8.17 23.80 3.40
N ARG A 366 8.11 22.90 2.40
CA ARG A 366 8.91 21.67 2.33
C ARG A 366 9.68 21.57 1.02
N THR A 367 10.49 22.59 0.74
CA THR A 367 11.16 22.79 -0.57
C THR A 367 12.69 22.86 -0.48
N ALA A 368 13.26 22.67 0.71
CA ALA A 368 14.68 22.89 1.00
C ALA A 368 15.64 22.13 0.06
N PHE A 369 15.24 20.94 -0.40
CA PHE A 369 16.03 20.07 -1.26
C PHE A 369 15.57 20.08 -2.72
N ARG A 370 14.77 21.07 -3.16
CA ARG A 370 14.30 21.14 -4.55
C ARG A 370 15.45 21.08 -5.56
N GLU A 371 16.53 21.78 -5.26
CA GLU A 371 17.66 21.97 -6.17
C GLU A 371 18.78 20.94 -5.99
N ILE A 372 18.65 19.98 -5.08
CA ILE A 372 19.70 18.97 -4.89
C ILE A 372 19.81 18.11 -6.16
N PRO A 373 21.03 17.91 -6.70
CA PRO A 373 21.25 16.94 -7.77
C PRO A 373 20.81 15.54 -7.33
N ALA A 374 20.20 14.78 -8.24
CA ALA A 374 19.75 13.42 -7.95
C ALA A 374 20.90 12.51 -7.51
N VAL A 375 22.09 12.71 -8.08
CA VAL A 375 23.33 12.02 -7.68
C VAL A 375 23.71 12.33 -6.24
N ASP A 376 23.65 13.60 -5.83
CA ASP A 376 23.99 14.02 -4.46
C ASP A 376 22.99 13.47 -3.44
N ALA A 377 21.70 13.45 -3.78
CA ALA A 377 20.67 12.86 -2.91
C ALA A 377 20.86 11.35 -2.73
N ALA A 378 21.19 10.63 -3.80
CA ALA A 378 21.49 9.20 -3.73
C ALA A 378 22.74 8.94 -2.86
N LEU A 379 23.82 9.70 -3.08
CA LEU A 379 25.05 9.58 -2.28
C LEU A 379 24.82 9.92 -0.81
N ALA A 380 24.04 10.97 -0.51
CA ALA A 380 23.70 11.37 0.86
C ALA A 380 23.00 10.25 1.64
N SER A 381 22.16 9.46 0.98
CA SER A 381 21.50 8.32 1.61
C SER A 381 22.36 7.05 1.64
N SER A 382 23.40 6.94 0.80
CA SER A 382 24.26 5.75 0.66
C SER A 382 25.65 5.87 1.32
N ALA A 383 25.95 6.98 1.99
CA ALA A 383 27.27 7.23 2.59
C ALA A 383 27.46 6.44 3.90
N ALA A 384 27.47 5.11 3.80
CA ALA A 384 27.46 4.21 4.94
C ALA A 384 28.78 4.34 5.73
N PRO A 385 28.73 4.68 7.04
CA PRO A 385 29.93 4.77 7.86
C PRO A 385 30.77 3.50 7.73
N THR A 386 32.09 3.64 7.58
CA THR A 386 33.07 2.58 7.31
C THR A 386 33.08 1.98 5.89
N TYR A 387 32.03 2.17 5.08
CA TYR A 387 31.97 1.70 3.69
C TYR A 387 32.31 2.79 2.68
N PHE A 388 31.75 4.00 2.82
CA PHE A 388 31.96 5.13 1.91
C PHE A 388 32.36 6.39 2.67
N ASP A 389 33.03 7.32 1.98
CA ASP A 389 33.29 8.67 2.48
C ASP A 389 31.98 9.47 2.55
N GLU A 390 31.93 10.47 3.45
CA GLU A 390 30.77 11.35 3.60
C GLU A 390 30.34 12.03 2.29
N SER A 391 29.03 12.19 2.12
CA SER A 391 28.48 12.93 0.98
C SER A 391 28.41 14.41 1.32
N GLN A 392 28.87 15.26 0.41
CA GLN A 392 28.78 16.71 0.55
C GLN A 392 27.88 17.29 -0.53
N TRP A 393 26.96 18.15 -0.12
CA TRP A 393 26.15 18.97 -1.01
C TRP A 393 26.41 20.45 -0.71
N ASN A 394 26.85 21.19 -1.72
CA ASN A 394 26.97 22.64 -1.64
C ASN A 394 25.59 23.28 -1.83
N GLY A 395 24.75 23.17 -0.79
CA GLY A 395 23.42 23.74 -0.78
C GLY A 395 23.43 25.27 -0.88
N PRO A 396 22.25 25.89 -1.09
CA PRO A 396 22.14 27.32 -1.38
C PRO A 396 22.55 28.24 -0.22
N ILE A 397 22.61 27.71 1.01
CA ILE A 397 22.90 28.48 2.22
C ILE A 397 24.29 28.14 2.75
N VAL A 398 24.53 26.86 3.05
CA VAL A 398 25.81 26.34 3.55
C VAL A 398 26.07 24.95 2.97
N PRO A 399 27.34 24.55 2.83
CA PRO A 399 27.69 23.16 2.56
C PRO A 399 27.15 22.24 3.66
N GLU A 400 26.52 21.16 3.25
CA GLU A 400 25.94 20.16 4.11
C GLU A 400 26.65 18.82 3.92
N VAL A 401 26.88 18.13 5.04
CA VAL A 401 27.54 16.83 5.04
C VAL A 401 26.57 15.78 5.56
N PHE A 402 26.45 14.69 4.82
CA PHE A 402 25.46 13.64 5.03
C PHE A 402 26.10 12.26 5.25
N LEU A 403 25.43 11.44 6.06
CA LEU A 403 25.71 10.01 6.27
C LEU A 403 24.49 9.17 5.87
N ASP A 404 24.71 7.87 5.65
CA ASP A 404 23.66 6.93 5.22
C ASP A 404 22.41 6.96 6.11
N GLY A 405 21.24 6.94 5.47
CA GLY A 405 19.95 6.93 6.15
C GLY A 405 19.69 5.64 6.94
N GLY A 406 20.37 4.55 6.58
CA GLY A 406 20.35 3.25 7.24
C GLY A 406 20.83 3.31 8.69
N VAL A 407 21.48 4.41 9.11
CA VAL A 407 21.78 4.66 10.53
C VAL A 407 20.51 4.78 11.38
N TRP A 408 19.39 5.28 10.83
CA TRP A 408 18.15 5.47 11.59
C TRP A 408 16.88 4.94 10.93
N ALA A 409 16.87 4.77 9.61
CA ALA A 409 15.71 4.32 8.85
C ALA A 409 16.13 3.41 7.68
N ASN A 410 16.67 2.23 7.96
CA ASN A 410 17.05 1.25 6.93
C ASN A 410 15.81 0.75 6.18
N ASN A 411 14.67 0.69 6.87
CA ASN A 411 13.36 0.60 6.27
C ASN A 411 12.67 1.98 6.31
N PRO A 412 12.37 2.60 5.15
CA PRO A 412 11.90 3.99 5.10
C PRO A 412 10.37 4.15 5.29
N ILE A 413 9.65 3.13 5.76
CA ILE A 413 8.17 3.22 5.92
C ILE A 413 7.78 4.32 6.91
N LEU A 414 8.40 4.39 8.09
CA LEU A 414 8.04 5.40 9.09
C LEU A 414 8.32 6.84 8.62
N PRO A 415 9.48 7.16 8.01
CA PRO A 415 9.68 8.46 7.34
C PRO A 415 8.60 8.77 6.30
N ALA A 416 8.22 7.79 5.48
CA ALA A 416 7.19 7.96 4.45
C ALA A 416 5.81 8.23 5.04
N LEU A 417 5.43 7.52 6.11
CA LEU A 417 4.19 7.74 6.84
C LEU A 417 4.16 9.11 7.52
N ALA A 418 5.24 9.48 8.21
CA ALA A 418 5.35 10.78 8.85
C ALA A 418 5.20 11.92 7.83
N GLU A 419 5.85 11.80 6.67
CA GLU A 419 5.74 12.78 5.60
C GLU A 419 4.31 12.87 5.04
N SER A 420 3.69 11.72 4.77
CA SER A 420 2.34 11.63 4.21
C SER A 420 1.28 12.20 5.16
N VAL A 421 1.35 11.88 6.45
CA VAL A 421 0.37 12.34 7.44
C VAL A 421 0.60 13.80 7.81
N ARG A 422 1.84 14.18 8.13
CA ARG A 422 2.15 15.50 8.67
C ARG A 422 2.15 16.60 7.62
N HIS A 423 2.72 16.32 6.44
CA HIS A 423 2.96 17.32 5.40
C HIS A 423 1.93 17.23 4.28
N LEU A 424 1.61 16.01 3.81
CA LEU A 424 0.59 15.81 2.77
C LEU A 424 -0.85 15.72 3.32
N LYS A 425 -1.04 15.66 4.65
CA LYS A 425 -2.34 15.61 5.33
C LYS A 425 -3.20 14.40 4.93
N VAL A 426 -2.56 13.30 4.55
CA VAL A 426 -3.22 12.05 4.22
C VAL A 426 -3.58 11.33 5.53
N PRO A 427 -4.84 10.93 5.75
CA PRO A 427 -5.21 10.15 6.93
C PRO A 427 -4.56 8.75 6.91
N LEU A 428 -4.15 8.22 8.07
CA LEU A 428 -3.46 6.92 8.17
C LEU A 428 -4.27 5.76 7.57
N ASP A 429 -5.58 5.71 7.83
CA ASP A 429 -6.51 4.72 7.28
C ASP A 429 -6.84 4.93 5.78
N ARG A 430 -6.10 5.81 5.11
CA ARG A 430 -6.12 6.03 3.67
C ARG A 430 -4.77 5.79 3.04
N ILE A 431 -3.82 5.21 3.77
CA ILE A 431 -2.50 4.87 3.27
C ILE A 431 -2.41 3.36 3.09
N ASP A 432 -1.91 2.94 1.94
CA ASP A 432 -1.45 1.57 1.67
C ASP A 432 0.06 1.60 1.42
N VAL A 433 0.79 0.69 2.06
CA VAL A 433 2.25 0.59 1.93
C VAL A 433 2.63 -0.75 1.32
N LEU A 434 3.36 -0.71 0.21
CA LEU A 434 4.14 -1.84 -0.31
C LEU A 434 5.60 -1.61 0.06
N SER A 435 6.22 -2.52 0.80
CA SER A 435 7.66 -2.44 1.08
C SER A 435 8.45 -3.64 0.58
N ILE A 436 9.59 -3.36 -0.05
CA ILE A 436 10.47 -4.37 -0.66
C ILE A 436 11.82 -4.37 0.06
N GLY A 437 12.30 -5.59 0.33
CA GLY A 437 13.51 -5.82 1.09
C GLY A 437 14.70 -6.05 0.22
N THR A 438 15.82 -6.28 0.88
CA THR A 438 17.08 -6.60 0.25
C THR A 438 17.58 -7.96 0.73
N LEU A 439 16.68 -8.94 0.88
CA LEU A 439 16.95 -10.23 1.54
C LEU A 439 17.25 -10.07 3.04
N SER A 440 16.90 -11.08 3.83
CA SER A 440 17.24 -11.16 5.25
C SER A 440 17.78 -12.54 5.57
N SER A 441 18.75 -12.63 6.47
CA SER A 441 19.16 -13.90 7.07
C SER A 441 18.70 -13.96 8.52
N GLU A 442 18.53 -15.15 9.07
CA GLU A 442 18.49 -15.33 10.52
C GLU A 442 19.88 -15.06 11.08
N SER A 443 20.16 -13.81 11.42
CA SER A 443 21.40 -13.45 12.09
C SER A 443 21.30 -13.85 13.56
N ASP A 444 22.07 -14.86 13.97
CA ASP A 444 22.20 -15.22 15.37
C ASP A 444 23.25 -14.32 16.05
N PHE A 445 22.78 -13.30 16.76
CA PHE A 445 23.64 -12.40 17.51
C PHE A 445 24.12 -13.00 18.84
N THR A 446 23.65 -14.18 19.26
CA THR A 446 24.06 -14.82 20.51
C THR A 446 25.53 -15.23 20.49
N ASP A 447 26.08 -15.52 19.31
CA ASP A 447 27.50 -15.77 19.10
C ASP A 447 28.38 -14.59 19.52
N SER A 448 27.86 -13.36 19.56
CA SER A 448 28.60 -12.18 19.99
C SER A 448 28.55 -11.93 21.50
N LEU A 449 27.70 -12.65 22.24
CA LEU A 449 27.57 -12.50 23.69
C LEU A 449 28.85 -12.93 24.40
N GLY A 450 29.21 -12.22 25.48
CA GLY A 450 30.41 -12.52 26.28
C GLY A 450 31.76 -12.18 25.62
N LYS A 451 31.80 -11.87 24.31
CA LYS A 451 33.05 -11.56 23.57
C LYS A 451 33.57 -10.12 23.77
N GLY A 452 32.95 -9.34 24.65
CA GLY A 452 33.34 -7.97 24.97
C GLY A 452 33.32 -7.01 23.77
N LYS A 453 33.99 -5.85 23.90
CA LYS A 453 33.98 -4.80 22.87
C LYS A 453 34.49 -5.29 21.50
N ALA A 454 35.46 -6.20 21.46
CA ALA A 454 36.06 -6.69 20.22
C ALA A 454 35.11 -7.59 19.42
N GLY A 455 34.34 -8.47 20.08
CA GLY A 455 33.33 -9.31 19.41
C GLY A 455 32.16 -8.50 18.85
N TRP A 456 31.73 -7.46 19.57
CA TRP A 456 30.64 -6.58 19.16
C TRP A 456 31.03 -5.55 18.08
N ALA A 457 32.31 -5.18 17.98
CA ALA A 457 32.76 -4.16 17.04
C ALA A 457 32.43 -4.50 15.57
N LEU A 458 32.40 -5.79 15.22
CA LEU A 458 32.13 -6.26 13.86
C LEU A 458 30.63 -6.51 13.58
N HIS A 459 29.79 -6.68 14.60
CA HIS A 459 28.38 -7.08 14.44
C HIS A 459 27.38 -6.02 14.94
N SER A 460 27.86 -4.97 15.61
CA SER A 460 26.98 -3.95 16.21
C SER A 460 26.20 -3.15 15.17
N VAL A 461 26.81 -2.83 14.03
CA VAL A 461 26.14 -2.12 12.92
C VAL A 461 25.00 -2.97 12.35
N ASP A 462 25.25 -4.25 12.08
CA ASP A 462 24.24 -5.17 11.55
C ASP A 462 23.10 -5.40 12.56
N LEU A 463 23.41 -5.50 13.85
CA LEU A 463 22.39 -5.56 14.91
C LEU A 463 21.54 -4.28 14.93
N PHE A 464 22.15 -3.10 14.89
CA PHE A 464 21.41 -1.85 14.91
C PHE A 464 20.51 -1.72 13.68
N PHE A 465 20.99 -2.07 12.49
CA PHE A 465 20.20 -2.08 11.25
C PHE A 465 19.04 -3.08 11.33
N ALA A 466 19.29 -4.31 11.80
CA ALA A 466 18.26 -5.32 11.95
C ALA A 466 17.19 -4.90 12.97
N ALA A 467 17.60 -4.39 14.14
CA ALA A 467 16.70 -3.98 15.21
C ALA A 467 15.82 -2.79 14.80
N GLN A 468 16.39 -1.76 14.19
CA GLN A 468 15.61 -0.59 13.75
C GLN A 468 14.70 -0.91 12.55
N GLN A 469 15.13 -1.78 11.63
CA GLN A 469 14.27 -2.27 10.54
C GLN A 469 13.09 -3.07 11.08
N HIS A 470 13.32 -3.98 12.03
CA HIS A 470 12.25 -4.75 12.66
C HIS A 470 11.29 -3.84 13.44
N GLY A 471 11.83 -2.90 14.23
CA GLY A 471 11.02 -1.91 14.95
C GLY A 471 10.17 -1.04 14.01
N ALA A 472 10.71 -0.63 12.86
CA ALA A 472 9.96 0.13 11.86
C ALA A 472 8.78 -0.66 11.27
N LEU A 473 8.96 -1.97 11.01
CA LEU A 473 7.90 -2.84 10.52
C LEU A 473 6.78 -3.01 11.56
N LEU A 474 7.13 -3.34 12.82
CA LEU A 474 6.15 -3.49 13.90
C LEU A 474 5.33 -2.21 14.14
N LEU A 475 6.00 -1.06 14.13
CA LEU A 475 5.33 0.23 14.29
C LEU A 475 4.43 0.55 13.09
N ALA A 476 4.89 0.27 11.86
CA ALA A 476 4.08 0.47 10.66
C ALA A 476 2.80 -0.38 10.68
N GLU A 477 2.90 -1.67 11.04
CA GLU A 477 1.75 -2.57 11.22
C GLU A 477 0.79 -2.03 12.29
N SER A 478 1.33 -1.51 13.39
CA SER A 478 0.51 -0.91 14.47
C SER A 478 -0.22 0.37 14.02
N PHE A 479 0.38 1.18 13.16
CA PHE A 479 -0.25 2.42 12.65
C PHE A 479 -1.27 2.17 11.54
N LEU A 480 -1.01 1.20 10.67
CA LEU A 480 -1.78 0.97 9.46
C LEU A 480 -2.83 -0.14 9.63
N GLY A 481 -2.60 -1.10 10.51
CA GLY A 481 -3.35 -2.35 10.59
C GLY A 481 -2.82 -3.40 9.61
N PRO A 482 -3.14 -4.69 9.86
CA PRO A 482 -2.55 -5.83 9.15
C PRO A 482 -2.90 -5.84 7.66
N THR A 483 -4.05 -5.26 7.28
CA THR A 483 -4.50 -5.29 5.89
C THR A 483 -3.86 -4.20 5.03
N ARG A 484 -3.16 -3.22 5.62
CA ARG A 484 -2.68 -1.98 4.96
C ARG A 484 -1.19 -1.92 4.67
N HIS A 485 -0.43 -2.91 5.10
CA HIS A 485 0.96 -3.10 4.72
C HIS A 485 1.13 -4.42 3.95
N LEU A 486 1.93 -4.42 2.89
CA LEU A 486 2.36 -5.64 2.19
C LEU A 486 3.89 -5.63 2.09
N ARG A 487 4.52 -6.72 2.52
CA ARG A 487 5.97 -6.87 2.54
C ARG A 487 6.41 -7.91 1.52
N VAL A 488 7.33 -7.54 0.64
CA VAL A 488 8.00 -8.47 -0.29
C VAL A 488 9.48 -8.60 0.09
N ASN A 489 9.84 -9.76 0.65
CA ASN A 489 11.21 -10.09 1.00
C ASN A 489 11.40 -11.62 0.93
N GLN A 490 12.65 -12.07 0.90
CA GLN A 490 12.98 -13.49 1.06
C GLN A 490 14.01 -13.67 2.17
N GLN A 491 13.92 -14.80 2.87
CA GLN A 491 14.93 -15.23 3.81
C GLN A 491 15.98 -16.12 3.13
N THR A 492 17.25 -15.95 3.49
CA THR A 492 18.35 -16.81 3.06
C THR A 492 18.96 -17.55 4.25
N PRO A 493 19.37 -18.82 4.07
CA PRO A 493 19.95 -19.61 5.16
C PRO A 493 21.34 -19.11 5.58
N ILE A 494 22.04 -18.42 4.67
CA ILE A 494 23.34 -17.82 4.91
C ILE A 494 23.21 -16.32 4.63
N GLU A 495 23.88 -15.51 5.45
CA GLU A 495 23.95 -14.08 5.24
C GLU A 495 24.71 -13.74 3.96
N ILE A 496 24.06 -13.00 3.06
CA ILE A 496 24.71 -12.34 1.94
C ILE A 496 25.17 -10.97 2.43
N LYS A 497 26.46 -10.66 2.25
CA LYS A 497 27.04 -9.38 2.69
C LYS A 497 26.62 -8.23 1.78
N LEU A 498 26.63 -7.02 2.35
CA LEU A 498 26.24 -5.78 1.65
C LEU A 498 27.12 -5.46 0.43
N ASP A 499 28.36 -5.95 0.40
CA ASP A 499 29.39 -5.71 -0.62
C ASP A 499 29.71 -6.96 -1.45
N ASP A 500 28.88 -8.02 -1.39
CA ASP A 500 29.14 -9.27 -2.09
C ASP A 500 28.76 -9.20 -3.59
N ALA A 501 29.75 -8.93 -4.42
CA ALA A 501 29.60 -8.90 -5.88
C ALA A 501 29.43 -10.29 -6.52
N GLU A 502 29.81 -11.39 -5.84
CA GLU A 502 29.66 -12.75 -6.38
C GLU A 502 28.20 -13.22 -6.30
N ALA A 503 27.48 -12.78 -5.27
CA ALA A 503 26.07 -13.13 -5.06
C ALA A 503 25.10 -12.41 -6.02
N ILE A 504 25.54 -11.46 -6.86
CA ILE A 504 24.66 -10.63 -7.72
C ILE A 504 23.71 -11.49 -8.58
N ASN A 505 24.22 -12.55 -9.20
CA ASN A 505 23.39 -13.41 -10.06
C ASN A 505 22.36 -14.21 -9.25
N GLU A 506 22.75 -14.73 -8.08
CA GLU A 506 21.85 -15.42 -7.17
C GLU A 506 20.74 -14.48 -6.68
N MET A 507 21.11 -13.28 -6.20
CA MET A 507 20.17 -12.28 -5.71
C MET A 507 19.17 -11.86 -6.79
N ALA A 508 19.62 -11.73 -8.03
CA ALA A 508 18.74 -11.40 -9.15
C ALA A 508 17.79 -12.56 -9.51
N ALA A 509 18.25 -13.81 -9.43
CA ALA A 509 17.40 -14.99 -9.65
C ALA A 509 16.30 -15.08 -8.58
N ARG A 510 16.68 -14.97 -7.30
CA ARG A 510 15.76 -14.90 -6.15
C ARG A 510 14.73 -13.78 -6.29
N GLY A 511 15.17 -12.59 -6.70
CA GLY A 511 14.27 -11.46 -6.92
C GLY A 511 13.27 -11.69 -8.07
N ASN A 512 13.68 -12.40 -9.12
CA ASN A 512 12.78 -12.78 -10.20
C ASN A 512 11.70 -13.78 -9.72
N GLU A 513 12.10 -14.79 -8.94
CA GLU A 513 11.16 -15.75 -8.33
C GLU A 513 10.19 -15.05 -7.38
N ALA A 514 10.68 -14.28 -6.42
CA ALA A 514 9.85 -13.48 -5.52
C ALA A 514 8.91 -12.55 -6.29
N GLY A 515 9.39 -11.93 -7.37
CA GLY A 515 8.58 -11.09 -8.25
C GLY A 515 7.42 -11.85 -8.89
N LYS A 516 7.64 -13.07 -9.38
CA LYS A 516 6.57 -13.92 -9.95
C LYS A 516 5.56 -14.31 -8.88
N ASP A 517 6.04 -14.83 -7.76
CA ASP A 517 5.18 -15.41 -6.70
C ASP A 517 4.25 -14.36 -6.08
N THR A 518 4.73 -13.12 -5.98
CA THR A 518 3.99 -12.02 -5.35
C THR A 518 3.20 -11.16 -6.34
N PHE A 519 3.34 -11.38 -7.65
CA PHE A 519 2.73 -10.49 -8.65
C PHE A 519 1.20 -10.41 -8.54
N GLY A 520 0.51 -11.52 -8.28
CA GLY A 520 -0.95 -11.54 -8.17
C GLY A 520 -1.47 -10.62 -7.06
N SER A 521 -0.91 -10.74 -5.86
CA SER A 521 -1.29 -9.93 -4.69
C SER A 521 -0.85 -8.47 -4.80
N VAL A 522 0.33 -8.21 -5.38
CA VAL A 522 0.81 -6.85 -5.62
C VAL A 522 0.00 -6.15 -6.73
N ARG A 523 -0.36 -6.86 -7.81
CA ARG A 523 -1.16 -6.34 -8.91
C ARG A 523 -2.59 -6.04 -8.48
N SER A 524 -3.20 -6.87 -7.65
CA SER A 524 -4.57 -6.61 -7.18
C SER A 524 -4.64 -5.34 -6.33
N ARG A 525 -3.60 -5.04 -5.55
CA ARG A 525 -3.63 -3.98 -4.53
C ARG A 525 -2.96 -2.67 -4.92
N PHE A 526 -1.83 -2.75 -5.60
CA PHE A 526 -1.00 -1.59 -5.92
C PHE A 526 -0.91 -1.33 -7.42
N LEU A 527 -0.78 -2.37 -8.25
CA LEU A 527 -0.59 -2.25 -9.70
C LEU A 527 -1.88 -2.59 -10.48
N ASP A 528 -2.99 -2.06 -10.02
CA ASP A 528 -4.36 -2.44 -10.42
C ASP A 528 -4.87 -1.73 -11.70
N GLY A 529 -4.02 -0.95 -12.36
CA GLY A 529 -4.39 -0.11 -13.50
C GLY A 529 -4.78 1.32 -13.10
N VAL A 530 -5.04 1.60 -11.83
CA VAL A 530 -5.36 2.95 -11.35
C VAL A 530 -4.06 3.68 -11.01
N HIS A 531 -3.82 4.82 -11.66
CA HIS A 531 -2.62 5.63 -11.47
C HIS A 531 -2.82 6.69 -10.39
N ALA A 532 -1.72 7.04 -9.73
CA ALA A 532 -1.65 8.19 -8.84
C ALA A 532 -1.84 9.49 -9.65
N PRO A 533 -2.55 10.49 -9.09
CA PRO A 533 -2.71 11.77 -9.75
C PRO A 533 -1.37 12.49 -9.84
N ASP A 534 -1.19 13.28 -10.90
CA ASP A 534 -0.06 14.19 -10.99
C ASP A 534 -0.01 15.11 -9.78
N TRP A 535 1.16 15.23 -9.19
CA TRP A 535 1.35 16.07 -8.01
C TRP A 535 1.92 17.43 -8.38
N LYS A 536 1.43 18.46 -7.69
CA LYS A 536 1.93 19.82 -7.88
C LYS A 536 3.32 19.95 -7.26
N ARG A 537 4.31 20.20 -8.11
CA ARG A 537 5.67 20.55 -7.70
C ARG A 537 5.64 21.98 -7.15
N TYR A 538 5.89 22.14 -5.85
CA TYR A 538 5.93 23.45 -5.20
C TYR A 538 7.26 24.12 -5.38
#